data_AF-A0A2V5PUL8-F1
#
_entry.id   AF-A0A2V5PUL8-F1
#
_cell.length_a   1.000
_cell.length_b   1.000
_cell.length_c   1.000
_cell.angle_alpha   90.00
_cell.angle_beta   90.00
_cell.angle_gamma   90.00
#
_symmetry.space_group_name_H-M   'P 1'
#
loop_
_entity.id
_entity.type
_entity.pdbx_description
1 polymer ?
#
loop_
_entity_poly.entity_id
_entity_poly.type
_entity_poly.pdbx_seq_one_letter_code
_entity_poly.pdbx_strand_id
1 'polypeptide(L)'
;MIFFVLLLVLTFFAQIVEFFLPPLDWMYNARIYIVPVIVFYGAMALPFPLVLALAGFAGFLLDAVTVQALGPRVEISVGWSILLYAVLASIMHGLRPLFIRGRWEVHCVMSGVCTSAILLSQYLMIAFRRGSLFFNREAWWQIAGPGVLALLMAPLVFWLLHSLGRLTANPYLPEAESYE
;
A
#
# COMPACT_ATOMS: atom_id res chain seq x y z
N MET A 1 3.02 7.21 19.77
CA MET A 1 4.32 6.70 19.26
C MET A 1 4.35 5.19 19.13
N ILE A 2 3.89 4.43 20.13
CA ILE A 2 3.84 2.95 20.10
C ILE A 2 3.15 2.41 18.84
N PHE A 3 1.97 2.96 18.49
CA PHE A 3 1.24 2.54 17.30
C PHE A 3 2.02 2.74 15.98
N PHE A 4 2.77 3.85 15.86
CA PHE A 4 3.60 4.10 14.68
C PHE A 4 4.72 3.06 14.54
N VAL A 5 5.42 2.74 15.65
CA VAL A 5 6.44 1.69 15.66
C VAL A 5 5.83 0.33 15.31
N LEU A 6 4.63 0.04 15.83
CA LEU A 6 3.89 -1.17 15.48
C LEU A 6 3.56 -1.24 13.98
N LEU A 7 3.15 -0.13 13.34
CA LEU A 7 2.93 -0.11 11.88
C LEU A 7 4.22 -0.32 11.08
N LEU A 8 5.37 0.19 11.54
CA LEU A 8 6.66 -0.09 10.89
C LEU A 8 7.00 -1.58 10.97
N VAL A 9 6.84 -2.17 12.16
CA VAL A 9 7.09 -3.61 12.38
C VAL A 9 6.13 -4.46 11.55
N LEU A 10 4.84 -4.16 11.55
CA LEU A 10 3.84 -4.86 10.75
C LEU A 10 4.10 -4.72 9.25
N THR A 11 4.48 -3.53 8.78
CA THR A 11 4.87 -3.31 7.38
C THR A 11 6.07 -4.17 6.99
N PHE A 12 7.09 -4.24 7.85
CA PHE A 12 8.26 -5.08 7.60
C PHE A 12 7.91 -6.58 7.55
N PHE A 13 7.15 -7.07 8.54
CA PHE A 13 6.72 -8.47 8.55
C PHE A 13 5.77 -8.80 7.39
N ALA A 14 4.86 -7.90 7.03
CA ALA A 14 3.98 -8.07 5.88
C ALA A 14 4.80 -8.19 4.58
N GLN A 15 5.85 -7.38 4.40
CA GLN A 15 6.75 -7.50 3.24
C GLN A 15 7.43 -8.88 3.19
N ILE A 16 7.89 -9.40 4.33
CA ILE A 16 8.46 -10.76 4.41
C ILE A 16 7.40 -11.80 4.02
N VAL A 17 6.18 -11.70 4.56
CA VAL A 17 5.09 -12.63 4.25
C VAL A 17 4.74 -12.58 2.76
N GLU A 18 4.59 -11.39 2.18
CA GLU A 18 4.33 -11.21 0.74
C GLU A 18 5.38 -11.84 -0.15
N PHE A 19 6.65 -11.79 0.27
CA PHE A 19 7.74 -12.41 -0.46
C PHE A 19 7.59 -13.94 -0.55
N PHE A 20 7.05 -14.56 0.50
CA PHE A 20 6.81 -16.01 0.55
C PHE A 20 5.44 -16.43 -0.01
N LEU A 21 4.49 -15.51 -0.21
CA LEU A 21 3.19 -15.84 -0.77
C LEU A 21 3.32 -16.18 -2.26
N PRO A 22 2.86 -17.39 -2.68
CA PRO A 22 2.88 -17.75 -4.09
C PRO A 22 1.89 -16.86 -4.87
N PRO A 23 2.18 -16.58 -6.15
CA PRO A 23 1.21 -15.94 -7.02
C PRO A 23 -0.02 -16.84 -7.21
N LEU A 24 -1.17 -16.23 -7.46
CA LEU A 24 -2.42 -16.95 -7.62
C LEU A 24 -2.59 -17.41 -9.07
N ASP A 25 -2.46 -18.72 -9.31
CA ASP A 25 -2.55 -19.32 -10.64
C ASP A 25 -3.90 -19.02 -11.33
N TRP A 26 -4.99 -19.06 -10.54
CA TRP A 26 -6.35 -18.78 -11.02
C TRP A 26 -6.56 -17.30 -11.40
N MET A 27 -5.63 -16.41 -11.04
CA MET A 27 -5.70 -14.98 -11.33
C MET A 27 -4.47 -14.50 -12.12
N TYR A 28 -4.08 -15.25 -13.15
CA TYR A 28 -2.99 -14.88 -14.06
C TYR A 28 -1.66 -14.57 -13.34
N ASN A 29 -1.35 -15.31 -12.28
CA ASN A 29 -0.17 -15.12 -11.44
C ASN A 29 -0.12 -13.76 -10.72
N ALA A 30 -1.28 -13.15 -10.46
CA ALA A 30 -1.35 -11.97 -9.62
C ALA A 30 -0.90 -12.26 -8.18
N ARG A 31 -0.18 -11.31 -7.59
CA ARG A 31 0.36 -11.41 -6.23
C ARG A 31 -0.56 -10.70 -5.21
N ILE A 32 -0.43 -11.10 -3.96
CA ILE A 32 -1.14 -10.49 -2.84
C ILE A 32 -0.25 -9.39 -2.26
N TYR A 33 -0.79 -8.19 -2.08
CA TYR A 33 -0.09 -7.08 -1.39
C TYR A 33 -0.91 -6.58 -0.21
N ILE A 34 -0.31 -6.69 0.97
CA ILE A 34 -0.82 -6.32 2.30
C ILE A 34 -0.18 -5.01 2.77
N VAL A 35 1.10 -4.77 2.47
CA VAL A 35 1.87 -3.56 2.81
C VAL A 35 1.17 -2.28 2.36
N PRO A 36 0.68 -2.15 1.10
CA PRO A 36 -0.07 -0.97 0.71
C PRO A 36 -1.28 -0.71 1.59
N VAL A 37 -2.01 -1.77 1.97
CA VAL A 37 -3.20 -1.68 2.82
C VAL A 37 -2.83 -1.16 4.22
N ILE A 38 -1.73 -1.64 4.80
CA ILE A 38 -1.22 -1.15 6.10
C ILE A 38 -0.82 0.33 6.00
N VAL A 39 -0.10 0.71 4.95
CA VAL A 39 0.36 2.11 4.74
C VAL A 39 -0.82 3.05 4.55
N PHE A 40 -1.82 2.66 3.74
CA PHE A 40 -3.02 3.46 3.51
C PHE A 40 -3.91 3.55 4.74
N TYR A 41 -3.94 2.52 5.59
CA TYR A 41 -4.53 2.65 6.92
C TYR A 41 -3.78 3.68 7.77
N GLY A 42 -2.46 3.59 7.81
CA GLY A 42 -1.60 4.55 8.51
C GLY A 42 -1.82 5.99 8.05
N ALA A 43 -2.10 6.20 6.76
CA ALA A 43 -2.45 7.50 6.21
C ALA A 43 -3.69 8.13 6.85
N MET A 44 -4.62 7.34 7.38
CA MET A 44 -5.80 7.87 8.09
C MET A 44 -5.57 8.00 9.61
N ALA A 45 -4.76 7.09 10.17
CA ALA A 45 -4.62 6.93 11.62
C ALA A 45 -3.44 7.72 12.24
N LEU A 46 -2.60 8.34 11.42
CA LEU A 46 -1.40 9.06 11.85
C LEU A 46 -1.39 10.52 11.35
N PRO A 47 -0.67 11.43 12.03
CA PRO A 47 -0.40 12.78 11.53
C PRO A 47 0.51 12.73 10.30
N PHE A 48 0.36 13.71 9.41
CA PHE A 48 1.02 13.76 8.11
C PHE A 48 2.53 13.46 8.10
N PRO A 49 3.37 13.99 9.02
CA PRO A 49 4.80 13.66 9.03
C PRO A 49 5.09 12.17 9.25
N LEU A 50 4.29 11.51 10.10
CA LEU A 50 4.43 10.07 10.35
C LEU A 50 3.90 9.24 9.17
N VAL A 51 2.90 9.74 8.45
CA VAL A 51 2.45 9.12 7.19
C VAL A 51 3.56 9.13 6.16
N LEU A 52 4.26 10.25 5.99
CA LEU A 52 5.40 10.35 5.07
C LEU A 52 6.55 9.43 5.51
N ALA A 53 6.83 9.34 6.81
CA ALA A 53 7.84 8.41 7.32
C ALA A 53 7.48 6.94 7.04
N LEU A 54 6.22 6.55 7.28
CA LEU A 54 5.72 5.20 6.98
C LEU A 54 5.76 4.90 5.48
N ALA A 55 5.33 5.85 4.64
CA ALA A 55 5.39 5.75 3.19
C ALA A 55 6.83 5.63 2.67
N GLY A 56 7.76 6.41 3.24
CA GLY A 56 9.17 6.32 2.93
C GLY A 56 9.77 4.97 3.30
N PHE A 57 9.43 4.43 4.47
CA PHE A 57 9.85 3.10 4.89
C PHE A 57 9.29 2.00 3.98
N ALA A 58 8.00 2.03 3.68
CA ALA A 58 7.36 1.05 2.79
C ALA A 58 7.92 1.10 1.35
N GLY A 59 8.13 2.31 0.82
CA GLY A 59 8.75 2.50 -0.49
C GLY A 59 10.19 2.00 -0.53
N PHE A 60 10.97 2.24 0.53
CA PHE A 60 12.32 1.70 0.65
C PHE A 60 12.34 0.17 0.68
N LEU A 61 11.44 -0.47 1.45
CA LEU A 61 11.31 -1.92 1.48
C LEU A 61 10.89 -2.49 0.12
N LEU A 62 9.94 -1.85 -0.55
CA LEU A 62 9.50 -2.27 -1.89
C LEU A 62 10.65 -2.18 -2.90
N ASP A 63 11.41 -1.08 -2.89
CA ASP A 63 12.59 -0.95 -3.74
C ASP A 63 13.60 -2.05 -3.42
N ALA A 64 13.91 -2.32 -2.14
CA ALA A 64 14.86 -3.36 -1.73
C ALA A 64 14.50 -4.76 -2.28
N VAL A 65 13.21 -5.08 -2.41
CA VAL A 65 12.73 -6.36 -2.95
C VAL A 65 12.63 -6.34 -4.49
N THR A 66 12.38 -5.19 -5.09
CA THR A 66 12.10 -5.06 -6.53
C THR A 66 13.26 -4.49 -7.34
N VAL A 67 14.41 -4.17 -6.72
CA VAL A 67 15.62 -3.77 -7.43
C VAL A 67 15.98 -4.86 -8.45
N GLN A 68 15.75 -4.53 -9.72
CA GLN A 68 16.17 -5.32 -10.87
C GLN A 68 17.32 -4.58 -11.55
N ALA A 69 18.54 -5.03 -11.30
CA ALA A 69 19.73 -4.61 -12.03
C ALA A 69 20.04 -5.69 -13.09
N LEU A 70 19.60 -5.47 -14.33
CA LEU A 70 19.99 -6.32 -15.47
C LEU A 70 21.22 -5.69 -16.15
N GLY A 71 22.41 -6.18 -15.78
CA GLY A 71 23.68 -5.69 -16.35
C GLY A 71 23.91 -4.21 -16.06
N PRO A 72 24.23 -3.35 -17.05
CA PRO A 72 24.46 -1.92 -16.83
C PRO A 72 23.16 -1.11 -16.68
N ARG A 73 21.97 -1.72 -16.79
CA ARG A 73 20.68 -1.03 -16.73
C ARG A 73 19.90 -1.46 -15.48
N VAL A 74 19.62 -0.48 -14.63
CA VAL A 74 18.64 -0.61 -13.56
C VAL A 74 17.25 -0.51 -14.21
N GLU A 75 16.37 -1.48 -14.02
CA GLU A 75 14.99 -1.45 -14.57
C GLU A 75 14.01 -0.76 -13.60
N ILE A 76 14.22 -0.91 -12.29
CA ILE A 76 13.49 -0.16 -11.27
C ILE A 76 14.51 0.65 -10.47
N SER A 77 14.41 1.98 -10.58
CA SER A 77 15.29 2.91 -9.87
C SER A 77 14.93 2.90 -8.40
N VAL A 78 15.96 2.72 -7.57
CA VAL A 78 15.85 2.96 -6.13
C VAL A 78 15.36 4.40 -5.91
N GLY A 79 14.39 4.55 -5.02
CA GLY A 79 13.77 5.82 -4.64
C GLY A 79 12.45 6.12 -5.34
N TRP A 80 12.09 5.44 -6.44
CA TRP A 80 10.83 5.72 -7.13
C TRP A 80 9.61 5.25 -6.33
N SER A 81 9.71 4.08 -5.69
CA SER A 81 8.62 3.55 -4.86
C SER A 81 8.35 4.43 -3.65
N ILE A 82 9.38 5.09 -3.10
CA ILE A 82 9.25 6.08 -2.02
C ILE A 82 8.35 7.24 -2.46
N LEU A 83 8.61 7.81 -3.63
CA LEU A 83 7.80 8.93 -4.16
C LEU A 83 6.36 8.49 -4.43
N LEU A 84 6.17 7.31 -5.04
CA LEU A 84 4.84 6.76 -5.29
C LEU A 84 4.04 6.58 -4.00
N TYR A 85 4.62 5.93 -3.00
CA TYR A 85 3.96 5.77 -1.70
C TYR A 85 3.70 7.11 -1.04
N ALA A 86 4.64 8.05 -1.07
CA ALA A 86 4.44 9.37 -0.48
C ALA A 86 3.27 10.11 -1.13
N VAL A 87 3.17 10.11 -2.45
CA VAL A 87 2.06 10.75 -3.18
C VAL A 87 0.73 10.08 -2.88
N LEU A 88 0.65 8.76 -3.00
CA LEU A 88 -0.60 8.02 -2.81
C LEU A 88 -1.06 8.04 -1.35
N ALA A 89 -0.14 7.91 -0.39
CA ALA A 89 -0.46 8.05 1.03
C ALA A 89 -0.87 9.49 1.37
N SER A 90 -0.31 10.50 0.71
CA SER A 90 -0.76 11.90 0.88
C SER A 90 -2.18 12.12 0.35
N ILE A 91 -2.50 11.54 -0.81
CA ILE A 91 -3.87 11.56 -1.36
C ILE A 91 -4.83 10.87 -0.39
N MET A 92 -4.47 9.69 0.13
CA MET A 92 -5.25 8.97 1.12
C MET A 92 -5.42 9.78 2.42
N HIS A 93 -4.36 10.46 2.88
CA HIS A 93 -4.42 11.34 4.06
C HIS A 93 -5.37 12.52 3.85
N GLY A 94 -5.42 13.08 2.65
CA GLY A 94 -6.38 14.13 2.29
C GLY A 94 -7.85 13.68 2.37
N LEU A 95 -8.11 12.38 2.25
CA LEU A 95 -9.44 11.78 2.41
C LEU A 95 -9.81 11.44 3.86
N ARG A 96 -8.89 11.62 4.82
CA ARG A 96 -9.11 11.37 6.26
C ARG A 96 -10.42 11.97 6.80
N PRO A 97 -10.88 13.18 6.41
CA PRO A 97 -12.18 13.71 6.88
C PRO A 97 -13.38 12.80 6.54
N LEU A 98 -13.33 12.05 5.44
CA LEU A 98 -14.38 11.08 5.08
C LEU A 98 -14.37 9.85 6.00
N PHE A 99 -13.20 9.44 6.48
CA PHE A 99 -13.06 8.34 7.44
C PHE A 99 -13.65 8.71 8.79
N ILE A 100 -13.39 9.95 9.24
CA ILE A 100 -13.96 10.51 10.47
C ILE A 100 -15.50 10.52 10.39
N ARG A 101 -16.07 10.79 9.21
CA ARG A 101 -17.53 10.76 8.97
C ARG A 101 -18.13 9.36 8.83
N GLY A 102 -17.39 8.31 9.16
CA GLY A 102 -17.87 6.92 9.10
C GLY A 102 -17.91 6.31 7.71
N ARG A 103 -17.42 7.01 6.67
CA ARG A 103 -17.34 6.48 5.30
C ARG A 103 -16.04 5.72 5.07
N TRP A 104 -15.84 4.66 5.86
CA TRP A 104 -14.65 3.81 5.80
C TRP A 104 -14.57 3.00 4.50
N GLU A 105 -15.70 2.75 3.83
CA GLU A 105 -15.79 2.08 2.52
C GLU A 105 -14.95 2.78 1.44
N VAL A 106 -14.96 4.12 1.43
CA VAL A 106 -14.22 4.92 0.45
C VAL A 106 -12.73 4.62 0.54
N HIS A 107 -12.21 4.41 1.75
CA HIS A 107 -10.79 4.13 1.97
C HIS A 107 -10.43 2.70 1.59
N CYS A 108 -11.35 1.75 1.71
CA CYS A 108 -11.16 0.37 1.22
C CYS A 108 -11.11 0.34 -0.31
N VAL A 109 -11.97 1.12 -0.97
CA VAL A 109 -11.93 1.27 -2.43
C VAL A 109 -10.62 1.94 -2.86
N MET A 110 -10.28 3.06 -2.21
CA MET A 110 -9.06 3.80 -2.51
C MET A 110 -7.79 2.96 -2.25
N SER A 111 -7.76 2.09 -1.24
CA SER A 111 -6.59 1.22 -1.02
C SER A 111 -6.39 0.25 -2.19
N GLY A 112 -7.48 -0.28 -2.76
CA GLY A 112 -7.39 -1.09 -3.97
C GLY A 112 -6.91 -0.30 -5.19
N VAL A 113 -7.51 0.88 -5.43
CA VAL A 113 -7.13 1.76 -6.54
C VAL A 113 -5.66 2.18 -6.44
N CYS A 114 -5.21 2.61 -5.27
CA CYS A 114 -3.83 3.02 -5.05
C CYS A 114 -2.86 1.84 -5.17
N THR A 115 -3.24 0.63 -4.74
CA THR A 115 -2.42 -0.58 -4.93
C THR A 115 -2.24 -0.88 -6.42
N SER A 116 -3.32 -0.86 -7.22
CA SER A 116 -3.24 -0.98 -8.68
C SER A 116 -2.38 0.13 -9.30
N ALA A 117 -2.48 1.36 -8.78
CA ALA A 117 -1.68 2.48 -9.28
C ALA A 117 -0.18 2.31 -9.00
N ILE A 118 0.21 1.75 -7.85
CA ILE A 118 1.61 1.40 -7.55
C ILE A 118 2.11 0.39 -8.59
N LEU A 119 1.39 -0.70 -8.80
CA LEU A 119 1.79 -1.76 -9.73
C LEU A 119 1.79 -1.30 -11.19
N LEU A 120 0.80 -0.49 -11.59
CA LEU A 120 0.77 0.14 -12.91
C LEU A 120 1.99 1.03 -13.11
N SER A 121 2.36 1.82 -12.10
CA SER A 121 3.52 2.71 -12.17
C SER A 121 4.83 1.92 -12.29
N GLN A 122 4.97 0.83 -11.54
CA GLN A 122 6.11 -0.08 -11.67
C GLN A 122 6.16 -0.75 -13.05
N TYR A 123 5.01 -1.22 -13.54
CA TYR A 123 4.90 -1.82 -14.87
C TYR A 123 5.29 -0.83 -15.98
N LEU A 124 4.76 0.39 -15.94
CA LEU A 124 5.08 1.44 -16.91
C LEU A 124 6.57 1.80 -16.89
N MET A 125 7.17 1.86 -15.71
CA MET A 125 8.61 2.13 -15.56
C MET A 125 9.45 1.05 -16.27
N ILE A 126 9.13 -0.23 -16.06
CA ILE A 126 9.79 -1.35 -16.72
C ILE A 126 9.55 -1.29 -18.24
N ALA A 127 8.30 -1.11 -18.66
CA ALA A 127 7.90 -1.08 -20.06
C ALA A 127 8.62 0.04 -20.84
N PHE A 128 8.67 1.26 -20.29
CA PHE A 128 9.38 2.38 -20.90
C PHE A 128 10.89 2.15 -20.99
N ARG A 129 11.52 1.57 -19.96
CA ARG A 129 12.96 1.26 -19.98
C ARG A 129 13.32 0.14 -20.96
N ARG A 130 12.40 -0.82 -21.17
CA ARG A 130 12.52 -1.88 -22.17
C ARG A 130 12.14 -1.43 -23.59
N GLY A 131 11.64 -0.20 -23.76
CA GLY A 131 11.23 0.34 -25.05
C GLY A 131 10.03 -0.38 -25.68
N SER A 132 9.27 -1.15 -24.88
CA SER A 132 8.15 -1.94 -25.38
C SER A 132 7.02 -1.98 -24.35
N LEU A 133 5.84 -1.57 -24.79
CA LEU A 133 4.65 -1.44 -23.95
C LEU A 133 3.59 -2.39 -24.48
N PHE A 134 3.39 -3.51 -23.77
CA PHE A 134 2.50 -4.60 -24.18
C PHE A 134 1.42 -4.85 -23.13
N PHE A 135 0.25 -4.26 -23.29
CA PHE A 135 -0.88 -4.53 -22.40
C PHE A 135 -1.62 -5.78 -22.83
N ASN A 136 -1.14 -6.95 -22.41
CA ASN A 136 -1.87 -8.21 -22.57
C ASN A 136 -2.90 -8.39 -21.43
N ARG A 137 -3.87 -9.29 -21.61
CA ARG A 137 -4.86 -9.64 -20.58
C ARG A 137 -4.21 -10.04 -19.25
N GLU A 138 -3.09 -10.76 -19.32
CA GLU A 138 -2.32 -11.18 -18.14
C GLU A 138 -1.76 -9.98 -17.37
N ALA A 139 -1.17 -9.00 -18.08
CA ALA A 139 -0.64 -7.79 -17.47
C ALA A 139 -1.74 -6.97 -16.76
N TRP A 140 -2.93 -6.89 -17.36
CA TRP A 140 -4.08 -6.25 -16.73
C TRP A 140 -4.47 -6.94 -15.42
N TRP A 141 -4.51 -8.27 -15.38
CA TRP A 141 -4.82 -9.01 -14.16
C TRP A 141 -3.72 -8.95 -13.11
N GLN A 142 -2.45 -8.88 -13.51
CA GLN A 142 -1.32 -8.71 -12.59
C GLN A 142 -1.25 -7.30 -11.98
N ILE A 143 -1.87 -6.30 -12.62
CA ILE A 143 -1.96 -4.93 -12.10
C ILE A 143 -3.26 -4.74 -11.30
N ALA A 144 -4.41 -5.06 -11.89
CA ALA A 144 -5.72 -4.80 -11.30
C ALA A 144 -6.12 -5.86 -10.27
N GLY A 145 -5.76 -7.13 -10.49
CA GLY A 145 -6.09 -8.24 -9.61
C GLY A 145 -5.59 -8.01 -8.17
N PRO A 146 -4.33 -7.63 -7.95
CA PRO A 146 -3.86 -7.32 -6.61
C PRO A 146 -4.56 -6.12 -5.96
N GLY A 147 -4.98 -5.12 -6.75
CA GLY A 147 -5.81 -4.02 -6.22
C GLY A 147 -7.20 -4.48 -5.80
N VAL A 148 -7.83 -5.39 -6.54
CA VAL A 148 -9.10 -6.02 -6.14
C VAL A 148 -8.90 -6.81 -4.84
N LEU A 149 -7.83 -7.59 -4.73
CA LEU A 149 -7.51 -8.31 -3.49
C LEU A 149 -7.27 -7.34 -2.32
N ALA A 150 -6.50 -6.27 -2.54
CA ALA A 150 -6.27 -5.26 -1.52
C ALA A 150 -7.58 -4.61 -1.06
N LEU A 151 -8.51 -4.33 -1.98
CA LEU A 151 -9.85 -3.83 -1.66
C LEU A 151 -10.65 -4.83 -0.82
N LEU A 152 -10.60 -6.13 -1.15
CA LEU A 152 -11.30 -7.18 -0.41
C LEU A 152 -10.70 -7.43 0.98
N MET A 153 -9.38 -7.32 1.11
CA MET A 153 -8.66 -7.49 2.38
C MET A 153 -8.76 -6.24 3.27
N ALA A 154 -8.93 -5.05 2.69
CA ALA A 154 -8.91 -3.79 3.41
C ALA A 154 -9.89 -3.72 4.60
N PRO A 155 -11.17 -4.14 4.50
CA PRO A 155 -12.08 -4.16 5.65
C PRO A 155 -11.53 -4.94 6.85
N LEU A 156 -11.00 -6.14 6.60
CA LEU A 156 -10.47 -7.02 7.64
C LEU A 156 -9.19 -6.45 8.25
N VAL A 157 -8.27 -5.99 7.41
CA VAL A 157 -7.00 -5.40 7.86
C VAL A 157 -7.25 -4.09 8.62
N PHE A 158 -8.14 -3.22 8.13
CA PHE A 158 -8.47 -1.96 8.79
C PHE A 158 -9.13 -2.19 10.14
N TRP A 159 -10.03 -3.17 10.24
CA TRP A 159 -10.65 -3.54 11.52
C TRP A 159 -9.62 -4.02 12.54
N LEU A 160 -8.68 -4.88 12.11
CA LEU A 160 -7.59 -5.38 12.96
C LEU A 160 -6.66 -4.24 13.40
N LEU A 161 -6.23 -3.39 12.46
CA LEU A 161 -5.34 -2.25 12.75
C LEU A 161 -6.02 -1.20 13.63
N HIS A 162 -7.31 -0.95 13.44
CA HIS A 162 -8.09 -0.06 14.30
C HIS A 162 -8.21 -0.61 15.72
N SER A 163 -8.42 -1.92 15.87
CA SER A 163 -8.41 -2.58 17.17
C SER A 163 -7.05 -2.44 17.87
N LEU A 164 -5.95 -2.65 17.15
CA LEU A 164 -4.60 -2.44 17.68
C LEU A 164 -4.30 -0.97 18.02
N GLY A 165 -4.81 -0.03 17.22
CA GLY A 165 -4.70 1.40 17.50
C GLY A 165 -5.39 1.79 18.80
N ARG A 166 -6.56 1.22 19.09
CA ARG A 166 -7.27 1.41 20.37
C ARG A 166 -6.50 0.79 21.53
N LEU A 167 -5.98 -0.43 21.37
CA LEU A 167 -5.18 -1.12 22.40
C LEU A 167 -3.88 -0.37 22.75
N THR A 168 -3.28 0.29 21.76
CA THR A 168 -2.06 1.09 21.94
C THR A 168 -2.33 2.54 22.35
N ALA A 169 -3.58 2.89 22.66
CA ALA A 169 -4.03 4.23 23.02
C ALA A 169 -3.53 5.31 22.05
N ASN A 170 -3.67 5.06 20.73
CA ASN A 170 -3.22 6.00 19.72
C ASN A 170 -4.01 7.32 19.80
N PRO A 171 -3.38 8.46 20.14
CA PRO A 171 -4.09 9.73 20.37
C PRO A 171 -4.63 10.37 19.08
N TYR A 172 -4.28 9.82 17.91
CA TYR A 172 -4.67 10.35 16.60
C TYR A 172 -5.87 9.62 15.98
N LEU A 173 -6.42 8.62 16.67
CA LEU A 173 -7.64 7.95 16.24
C LEU A 173 -8.82 8.93 16.38
N PRO A 174 -9.76 8.95 15.42
CA PRO A 174 -11.02 9.66 15.60
C PRO A 174 -11.78 9.08 16.80
N GLU A 175 -12.23 9.94 17.71
CA GLU A 175 -13.04 9.52 18.86
C GLU A 175 -14.42 9.01 18.40
N ALA A 176 -14.91 7.99 19.09
CA ALA A 176 -16.19 7.33 18.80
C ALA A 176 -17.41 8.27 18.92
N GLU A 177 -17.28 9.41 19.61
CA GLU A 177 -18.34 10.41 19.78
C GLU A 177 -18.54 11.30 18.53
N SER A 178 -17.69 11.18 17.51
CA SER A 178 -17.84 11.95 16.25
C SER A 178 -18.76 11.31 15.20
N TYR A 179 -19.38 10.17 15.54
CA TYR A 179 -20.28 9.40 14.68
C TYR A 179 -21.77 9.57 15.03
N GLU A 180 -22.10 10.36 16.05
CA GLU A 180 -23.48 10.79 16.38
C GLU A 180 -23.89 12.07 15.64
#